data_AF-A0A660UN90-F1
#
_entry.id   AF-A0A660UN90-F1
#
_cell.length_a   1.000
_cell.length_b   1.000
_cell.length_c   1.000
_cell.angle_alpha   90.00
_cell.angle_beta   90.00
_cell.angle_gamma   90.00
#
_symmetry.space_group_name_H-M   'P 1'
#
loop_
_entity.id
_entity.type
_entity.pdbx_description
1 polymer ?
#
loop_
_entity_poly.entity_id
_entity_poly.type
_entity_poly.pdbx_seq_one_letter_code
_entity_poly.pdbx_strand_id
1 'polypeptide(L)'
;MKIIGQPADYSEILQRIFWFSIATGLFSTVMLAKASPAVQEFIDSITTKADLGPIKSIKVLYVLIPGAIAVVSRMIKLHDRISDLFRIRFCFDTRFFLFPLCQGSGVPLTAARKAMIRQTRNDSMYQTVYGYAGFKNPDIDDQLVRTSADNWGWFWVLVESSFLLLITVIIFACMQKWNYVTGFLCVILAEVALMLIQALACIRSAKPQVNAILSDPERKNTIRKYFNSL
;
A
#
# COMPACT_ATOMS: atom_id res chain seq x y z
N MET A 1 -14.77 13.03 0.76
CA MET A 1 -13.67 12.11 1.11
C MET A 1 -13.94 10.76 0.47
N LYS A 2 -13.19 10.38 -0.57
CA LYS A 2 -13.41 9.11 -1.29
C LYS A 2 -12.56 8.00 -0.67
N ILE A 3 -13.06 7.39 0.41
CA ILE A 3 -12.36 6.24 1.02
C ILE A 3 -12.46 5.02 0.10
N ILE A 4 -13.64 4.78 -0.49
CA ILE A 4 -13.93 3.59 -1.30
C ILE A 4 -13.75 3.84 -2.80
N GLY A 5 -13.99 5.08 -3.27
CA GLY A 5 -13.87 5.44 -4.68
C GLY A 5 -12.42 5.60 -5.14
N GLN A 6 -12.22 5.61 -6.46
CA GLN A 6 -10.90 5.79 -7.06
C GLN A 6 -10.24 7.11 -6.60
N PRO A 7 -8.94 7.07 -6.22
CA PRO A 7 -8.23 8.23 -5.76
C PRO A 7 -7.90 9.18 -6.91
N ALA A 8 -8.10 10.48 -6.70
CA ALA A 8 -7.70 11.54 -7.63
C ALA A 8 -6.21 11.90 -7.49
N ASP A 9 -5.61 11.65 -6.32
CA ASP A 9 -4.20 11.90 -6.06
C ASP A 9 -3.63 10.91 -5.02
N TYR A 10 -2.31 11.01 -4.80
CA TYR A 10 -1.61 10.17 -3.83
C TYR A 10 -2.02 10.45 -2.37
N SER A 11 -2.47 11.67 -2.04
CA SER A 11 -2.94 12.01 -0.70
C SER A 11 -4.22 11.24 -0.34
N GLU A 12 -5.12 11.06 -1.30
CA GLU A 12 -6.33 10.24 -1.13
C GLU A 12 -5.99 8.76 -0.85
N ILE A 13 -4.95 8.21 -1.50
CA ILE A 13 -4.43 6.86 -1.17
C ILE A 13 -3.97 6.80 0.29
N LEU A 14 -3.14 7.77 0.72
CA LEU A 14 -2.64 7.82 2.09
C LEU A 14 -3.78 8.00 3.10
N GLN A 15 -4.83 8.72 2.73
CA GLN A 15 -6.01 8.89 3.57
C GLN A 15 -6.82 7.59 3.71
N ARG A 16 -6.97 6.82 2.63
CA ARG A 16 -7.57 5.48 2.69
C ARG A 16 -6.79 4.59 3.64
N ILE A 17 -5.48 4.48 3.45
CA ILE A 17 -4.60 3.68 4.32
C ILE A 17 -4.77 4.11 5.78
N PHE A 18 -4.72 5.41 6.06
CA PHE A 18 -4.89 5.96 7.40
C PHE A 18 -6.20 5.53 8.08
N TRP A 19 -7.34 5.65 7.39
CA TRP A 19 -8.63 5.27 7.97
C TRP A 19 -8.75 3.76 8.22
N PHE A 20 -8.19 2.94 7.34
CA PHE A 20 -8.15 1.49 7.56
C PHE A 20 -7.19 1.11 8.69
N SER A 21 -6.07 1.81 8.86
CA SER A 21 -5.19 1.62 10.02
C SER A 21 -5.86 2.01 11.34
N ILE A 22 -6.73 3.03 11.35
CA ILE A 22 -7.62 3.31 12.50
C ILE A 22 -8.58 2.15 12.74
N ALA A 23 -9.25 1.65 11.69
CA ALA A 23 -10.23 0.58 11.82
C ALA A 23 -9.60 -0.72 12.36
N THR A 24 -8.47 -1.15 11.78
CA THR A 24 -7.71 -2.32 12.23
C THR A 24 -7.14 -2.12 13.64
N GLY A 25 -6.63 -0.92 13.95
CA GLY A 25 -6.17 -0.59 15.29
C GLY A 25 -7.28 -0.62 16.33
N LEU A 26 -8.47 -0.12 16.00
CA LEU A 26 -9.64 -0.12 16.87
C LEU A 26 -10.09 -1.55 17.13
N PHE A 27 -10.22 -2.35 16.07
CA PHE A 27 -10.54 -3.78 16.18
C PHE A 27 -9.54 -4.50 17.09
N SER A 28 -8.24 -4.29 16.87
CA SER A 28 -7.17 -4.89 17.67
C SER A 28 -7.24 -4.46 19.13
N THR A 29 -7.47 -3.18 19.40
CA THR A 29 -7.60 -2.62 20.75
C THR A 29 -8.80 -3.23 21.50
N VAL A 30 -9.95 -3.34 20.83
CA VAL A 30 -11.15 -3.98 21.41
C VAL A 30 -10.91 -5.45 21.74
N MET A 31 -10.25 -6.18 20.84
CA MET A 31 -9.97 -7.60 21.06
C MET A 31 -8.93 -7.81 22.17
N LEU A 32 -7.92 -6.94 22.28
CA LEU A 32 -6.95 -6.95 23.38
C LEU A 32 -7.62 -6.68 24.73
N ALA A 33 -8.53 -5.70 24.80
CA ALA A 33 -9.30 -5.39 26.00
C ALA A 33 -10.15 -6.59 26.44
N LYS A 34 -10.82 -7.27 25.49
CA LYS A 34 -11.60 -8.49 25.78
C LYS A 34 -10.75 -9.66 26.27
N ALA A 35 -9.51 -9.77 25.79
CA ALA A 35 -8.64 -10.88 26.15
C ALA A 35 -7.87 -10.66 27.47
N SER A 36 -7.72 -9.40 27.91
CA SER A 36 -6.93 -9.03 29.09
C SER A 36 -7.70 -8.08 30.02
N PRO A 37 -8.04 -8.52 31.24
CA PRO A 37 -8.60 -7.63 32.27
C PRO A 37 -7.72 -6.41 32.52
N ALA A 38 -6.39 -6.57 32.53
CA ALA A 38 -5.47 -5.45 32.74
C ALA A 38 -5.54 -4.40 31.61
N VAL A 39 -5.73 -4.82 30.36
CA VAL A 39 -5.92 -3.88 29.23
C VAL A 39 -7.28 -3.20 29.34
N GLN A 40 -8.31 -3.95 29.70
CA GLN A 40 -9.65 -3.39 29.94
C GLN A 40 -9.62 -2.35 31.06
N GLU A 41 -9.00 -2.65 32.21
CA GLU A 41 -8.81 -1.73 33.33
C GLU A 41 -8.03 -0.48 32.93
N PHE A 42 -6.95 -0.65 32.15
CA PHE A 42 -6.19 0.48 31.62
C PHE A 42 -7.06 1.39 30.74
N ILE A 43 -7.83 0.81 29.81
CA ILE A 43 -8.75 1.58 28.97
C ILE A 43 -9.84 2.26 29.81
N ASP A 44 -10.29 1.57 30.86
CA ASP A 44 -11.35 2.04 31.74
C ASP A 44 -10.91 3.10 32.76
N SER A 45 -9.60 3.24 32.98
CA SER A 45 -8.99 4.24 33.85
C SER A 45 -9.29 5.68 33.42
N ILE A 46 -9.58 5.90 32.13
CA ILE A 46 -9.98 7.20 31.59
C ILE A 46 -11.48 7.17 31.26
N THR A 47 -12.25 7.92 32.02
CA THR A 47 -13.72 7.99 31.89
C THR A 47 -14.20 8.93 30.79
N THR A 48 -13.31 9.79 30.28
CA THR A 48 -13.60 10.70 29.17
C THR A 48 -14.10 9.92 27.96
N LYS A 49 -15.18 10.42 27.36
CA LYS A 49 -15.79 9.84 26.16
C LYS A 49 -15.50 10.72 24.94
N ALA A 50 -15.42 10.08 23.79
CA ALA A 50 -15.27 10.72 22.50
C ALA A 50 -16.20 10.09 21.47
N ASP A 51 -16.48 10.84 20.41
CA ASP A 51 -17.22 10.36 19.25
C ASP A 51 -16.24 10.03 18.12
N LEU A 52 -16.42 8.88 17.46
CA LEU A 52 -15.65 8.45 16.30
C LEU A 52 -16.62 8.14 15.15
N GLY A 53 -16.84 9.15 14.30
CA GLY A 53 -17.78 9.06 13.18
C GLY A 53 -19.19 8.68 13.66
N PRO A 54 -19.77 7.56 13.20
CA PRO A 54 -21.10 7.12 13.62
C PRO A 54 -21.13 6.52 15.04
N ILE A 55 -19.96 6.16 15.60
CA ILE A 55 -19.87 5.54 16.92
C ILE A 55 -19.75 6.66 17.96
N LYS A 56 -20.78 6.84 18.78
CA LYS A 56 -20.84 7.89 19.80
C LYS A 56 -20.47 7.38 21.18
N SER A 57 -19.95 8.27 22.02
CA SER A 57 -19.78 8.06 23.45
C SER A 57 -18.91 6.85 23.84
N ILE A 58 -17.87 6.55 23.06
CA ILE A 58 -16.87 5.52 23.39
C ILE A 58 -15.77 6.09 24.27
N LYS A 59 -15.15 5.25 25.11
CA LYS A 59 -14.03 5.72 25.96
C LYS A 59 -12.90 6.23 25.08
N VAL A 60 -12.32 7.36 25.48
CA VAL A 60 -11.36 8.11 24.66
C VAL A 60 -10.15 7.27 24.26
N LEU A 61 -9.72 6.32 25.10
CA LEU A 61 -8.60 5.43 24.79
C LEU A 61 -8.89 4.44 23.65
N TYR A 62 -10.15 4.07 23.42
CA TYR A 62 -10.54 3.33 22.21
C TYR A 62 -10.38 4.15 20.94
N VAL A 63 -10.27 5.48 21.02
CA VAL A 63 -10.02 6.37 19.88
C VAL A 63 -8.55 6.76 19.79
N LEU A 64 -7.94 7.14 20.92
CA LEU A 64 -6.58 7.66 20.95
C LEU A 64 -5.54 6.62 20.58
N ILE A 65 -5.67 5.38 21.07
CA ILE A 65 -4.71 4.30 20.75
C ILE A 65 -4.67 4.02 19.24
N PRO A 66 -5.79 3.69 18.56
CA PRO A 66 -5.76 3.48 17.11
C PRO A 66 -5.43 4.74 16.32
N GLY A 67 -5.86 5.92 16.79
CA GLY A 67 -5.50 7.20 16.18
C GLY A 67 -3.99 7.44 16.22
N ALA A 68 -3.34 7.19 17.35
CA ALA A 68 -1.89 7.31 17.50
C ALA A 68 -1.15 6.32 16.59
N ILE A 69 -1.59 5.05 16.55
CA ILE A 69 -1.05 4.03 15.63
C ILE A 69 -1.15 4.49 14.18
N ALA A 70 -2.30 5.00 13.75
CA ALA A 70 -2.51 5.46 12.38
C ALA A 70 -1.67 6.70 12.03
N VAL A 71 -1.52 7.64 12.97
CA VAL A 71 -0.66 8.83 12.81
C VAL A 71 0.80 8.40 12.67
N VAL A 72 1.29 7.54 13.56
CA VAL A 72 2.67 7.03 13.49
C VAL A 72 2.89 6.26 12.19
N SER A 73 1.97 5.36 11.82
CA SER A 73 2.02 4.61 10.56
C SER A 73 2.16 5.55 9.34
N ARG A 74 1.35 6.60 9.30
CA ARG A 74 1.38 7.62 8.25
C ARG A 74 2.67 8.43 8.25
N MET A 75 3.17 8.84 9.41
CA MET A 75 4.40 9.62 9.54
C MET A 75 5.62 8.86 9.02
N ILE A 76 5.72 7.56 9.35
CA ILE A 76 6.87 6.74 8.93
C ILE A 76 6.67 6.11 7.54
N LYS A 77 5.48 6.28 6.94
CA LYS A 77 5.02 5.59 5.73
C LYS A 77 5.24 4.09 5.85
N LEU A 78 4.57 3.47 6.82
CA LEU A 78 4.79 2.07 7.17
C LEU A 78 4.71 1.13 5.96
N HIS A 79 3.72 1.29 5.09
CA HIS A 79 3.63 0.53 3.84
C HIS A 79 4.86 0.65 2.94
N ASP A 80 5.49 1.82 2.83
CA ASP A 80 6.72 2.00 2.06
C ASP A 80 7.88 1.23 2.71
N ARG A 81 7.99 1.27 4.04
CA ARG A 81 9.03 0.50 4.77
C ARG A 81 8.85 -1.01 4.61
N ILE A 82 7.62 -1.50 4.69
CA ILE A 82 7.30 -2.91 4.45
C ILE A 82 7.60 -3.26 2.98
N SER A 83 7.20 -2.40 2.04
CA SER A 83 7.50 -2.56 0.62
C SER A 83 9.01 -2.64 0.35
N ASP A 84 9.82 -1.81 0.99
CA ASP A 84 11.27 -1.81 0.82
C ASP A 84 11.91 -3.08 1.38
N LEU A 85 11.46 -3.51 2.57
CA LEU A 85 11.93 -4.75 3.20
C LEU A 85 11.68 -5.97 2.31
N PHE A 86 10.47 -6.09 1.75
CA PHE A 86 10.08 -7.20 0.87
C PHE A 86 10.35 -6.93 -0.61
N ARG A 87 10.93 -5.77 -0.95
CA ARG A 87 11.19 -5.30 -2.32
C ARG A 87 9.97 -5.37 -3.23
N ILE A 88 8.77 -5.09 -2.70
CA ILE A 88 7.50 -5.22 -3.44
C ILE A 88 7.47 -4.25 -4.63
N ARG A 89 7.57 -2.93 -4.38
CA ARG A 89 7.60 -1.94 -5.47
C ARG A 89 8.81 -2.10 -6.37
N PHE A 90 9.97 -2.43 -5.80
CA PHE A 90 11.18 -2.65 -6.60
C PHE A 90 10.97 -3.75 -7.65
N CYS A 91 10.44 -4.90 -7.23
CA CYS A 91 10.14 -6.01 -8.13
C CYS A 91 9.05 -5.65 -9.13
N PHE A 92 8.02 -4.93 -8.69
CA PHE A 92 6.92 -4.55 -9.55
C PHE A 92 7.38 -3.60 -10.67
N ASP A 93 7.99 -2.49 -10.30
CA ASP A 93 8.39 -1.44 -11.23
C ASP A 93 9.37 -1.94 -12.29
N THR A 94 10.35 -2.73 -11.85
CA THR A 94 11.32 -3.29 -12.78
C THR A 94 10.66 -4.26 -13.76
N ARG A 95 9.86 -5.21 -13.28
CA ARG A 95 9.30 -6.29 -14.10
C ARG A 95 8.12 -5.85 -14.97
N PHE A 96 7.28 -4.93 -14.49
CA PHE A 96 6.01 -4.61 -15.13
C PHE A 96 5.98 -3.22 -15.77
N PHE A 97 6.94 -2.34 -15.46
CA PHE A 97 7.11 -1.06 -16.16
C PHE A 97 8.43 -1.01 -16.93
N LEU A 98 9.57 -0.99 -16.24
CA LEU A 98 10.86 -0.64 -16.85
C LEU A 98 11.34 -1.65 -17.90
N PHE A 99 11.23 -2.95 -17.62
CA PHE A 99 11.61 -3.99 -18.57
C PHE A 99 10.71 -3.99 -19.83
N PRO A 100 9.37 -3.95 -19.70
CA PRO A 100 8.49 -3.75 -20.84
C PRO A 100 8.75 -2.46 -21.63
N LEU A 101 9.01 -1.33 -20.98
CA LEU A 101 9.30 -0.05 -21.66
C LEU A 101 10.63 -0.10 -22.43
N CYS A 102 11.68 -0.69 -21.83
CA CYS A 102 12.96 -0.90 -22.51
C CYS A 102 12.78 -1.76 -23.76
N GLN A 103 12.13 -2.91 -23.63
CA GLN A 103 11.91 -3.81 -24.76
C GLN A 103 10.98 -3.19 -25.81
N GLY A 104 9.88 -2.56 -25.39
CA GLY A 104 8.88 -1.97 -26.27
C GLY A 104 9.36 -0.71 -27.00
N SER A 105 10.34 0.01 -26.45
CA SER A 105 11.06 1.10 -27.14
C SER A 105 12.10 0.61 -28.16
N GLY A 106 12.32 -0.71 -28.24
CA GLY A 106 13.25 -1.33 -29.19
C GLY A 106 14.69 -1.43 -28.67
N VAL A 107 14.91 -1.36 -27.35
CA VAL A 107 16.22 -1.56 -26.73
C VAL A 107 16.33 -3.01 -26.21
N PRO A 108 17.36 -3.78 -26.62
CA PRO A 108 17.54 -5.16 -26.17
C PRO A 108 17.71 -5.28 -24.65
N LEU A 109 16.92 -6.16 -24.02
CA LEU A 109 16.92 -6.34 -22.57
C LEU A 109 17.92 -7.42 -22.13
N THR A 110 19.22 -7.12 -22.26
CA THR A 110 20.31 -8.03 -21.85
C THR A 110 20.41 -8.16 -20.32
N ALA A 111 21.14 -9.17 -19.82
CA ALA A 111 21.36 -9.34 -18.38
C ALA A 111 22.05 -8.12 -17.73
N ALA A 112 23.07 -7.56 -18.39
CA ALA A 112 23.73 -6.34 -17.96
C ALA A 112 22.76 -5.16 -17.92
N ARG A 113 21.91 -5.00 -18.94
CA ARG A 113 20.89 -3.95 -18.99
C ARG A 113 19.86 -4.08 -17.86
N LYS A 114 19.39 -5.29 -17.58
CA LYS A 114 18.48 -5.57 -16.44
C LYS A 114 19.14 -5.19 -15.10
N ALA A 115 20.44 -5.44 -14.94
CA ALA A 115 21.17 -5.05 -13.74
C ALA A 115 21.28 -3.53 -13.62
N MET A 116 21.63 -2.82 -14.70
CA MET A 116 21.69 -1.36 -14.74
C MET A 116 20.34 -0.73 -14.41
N ILE A 117 19.26 -1.14 -15.09
CA ILE A 117 17.89 -0.65 -14.85
C ILE A 117 17.46 -0.87 -13.39
N ARG A 118 17.87 -1.99 -12.77
CA ARG A 118 17.60 -2.26 -11.36
C ARG A 118 18.36 -1.31 -10.44
N GLN A 119 19.63 -1.01 -10.74
CA GLN A 119 20.44 -0.07 -9.97
C GLN A 119 19.90 1.35 -10.09
N THR A 120 19.46 1.76 -11.28
CA THR A 120 18.92 3.11 -11.56
C THR A 120 17.39 3.17 -11.48
N ARG A 121 16.73 2.24 -10.77
CA ARG A 121 15.26 2.08 -10.79
C ARG A 121 14.50 3.39 -10.57
N ASN A 122 14.94 4.20 -9.60
CA ASN A 122 14.25 5.45 -9.25
C ASN A 122 14.30 6.45 -10.41
N ASP A 123 15.50 6.68 -10.93
CA ASP A 123 15.72 7.57 -12.06
C ASP A 123 14.98 7.06 -13.30
N SER A 124 15.04 5.76 -13.56
CA SER A 124 14.34 5.15 -14.69
C SER A 124 12.83 5.31 -14.58
N MET A 125 12.24 5.14 -13.40
CA MET A 125 10.80 5.39 -13.20
C MET A 125 10.45 6.86 -13.41
N TYR A 126 11.28 7.79 -12.92
CA TYR A 126 11.04 9.23 -13.09
C TYR A 126 11.09 9.66 -14.55
N GLN A 127 12.11 9.19 -15.28
CA GLN A 127 12.36 9.56 -16.68
C GLN A 127 11.44 8.85 -17.67
N THR A 128 10.79 7.74 -17.30
CA THR A 128 10.01 6.92 -18.25
C THR A 128 8.57 6.68 -17.89
N VAL A 129 8.18 6.64 -16.61
CA VAL A 129 6.79 6.34 -16.20
C VAL A 129 6.14 7.58 -15.62
N TYR A 130 6.75 8.19 -14.60
CA TYR A 130 6.13 9.30 -13.89
C TYR A 130 6.00 10.57 -14.73
N GLY A 131 6.83 10.72 -15.76
CA GLY A 131 6.68 11.79 -16.75
C GLY A 131 5.36 11.73 -17.53
N TYR A 132 4.76 10.54 -17.71
CA TYR A 132 3.58 10.34 -18.57
C TYR A 132 2.35 9.82 -17.81
N ALA A 133 2.55 9.06 -16.73
CA ALA A 133 1.51 8.41 -15.92
C ALA A 133 1.41 9.01 -14.51
N GLY A 134 1.75 10.29 -14.35
CA GLY A 134 1.60 11.03 -13.10
C GLY A 134 0.14 11.44 -12.83
N PHE A 135 -0.21 11.70 -11.57
CA PHE A 135 -1.55 12.19 -11.20
C PHE A 135 -1.85 13.61 -11.71
N LYS A 136 -0.82 14.46 -11.84
CA LYS A 136 -0.97 15.84 -12.30
C LYS A 136 -0.80 15.85 -13.82
N ASN A 137 -1.91 15.99 -14.54
CA ASN A 137 -1.96 16.05 -16.02
C ASN A 137 -1.24 14.87 -16.69
N PRO A 138 -1.79 13.64 -16.61
CA PRO A 138 -1.20 12.50 -17.30
C PRO A 138 -1.26 12.68 -18.83
N ASP A 139 -0.19 12.27 -19.51
CA ASP A 139 -0.12 12.20 -20.98
C ASP A 139 -0.75 10.90 -21.52
N ILE A 140 -1.15 10.01 -20.63
CA ILE A 140 -1.97 8.83 -20.94
C ILE A 140 -3.37 8.99 -20.33
N ASP A 141 -4.28 8.08 -20.68
CA ASP A 141 -5.63 8.06 -20.12
C ASP A 141 -5.61 8.07 -18.58
N ASP A 142 -6.17 9.13 -18.00
CA ASP A 142 -6.31 9.37 -16.57
C ASP A 142 -7.01 8.20 -15.86
N GLN A 143 -7.96 7.54 -16.53
CA GLN A 143 -8.65 6.39 -15.96
C GLN A 143 -7.71 5.20 -15.74
N LEU A 144 -6.68 5.01 -16.58
CA LEU A 144 -5.66 3.98 -16.38
C LEU A 144 -4.80 4.28 -15.14
N VAL A 145 -4.42 5.55 -14.97
CA VAL A 145 -3.63 6.00 -13.81
C VAL A 145 -4.43 5.82 -12.52
N ARG A 146 -5.67 6.31 -12.49
CA ARG A 146 -6.57 6.22 -11.33
C ARG A 146 -6.93 4.79 -10.95
N THR A 147 -7.18 3.92 -11.93
CA THR A 147 -7.46 2.50 -11.67
C THR A 147 -6.25 1.80 -11.07
N SER A 148 -5.06 2.11 -11.55
CA SER A 148 -3.81 1.55 -11.01
C SER A 148 -3.52 2.05 -9.60
N ALA A 149 -3.74 3.34 -9.37
CA ALA A 149 -3.66 3.98 -8.07
C ALA A 149 -4.64 3.36 -7.06
N ASP A 150 -5.87 3.06 -7.50
CA ASP A 150 -6.90 2.41 -6.68
C ASP A 150 -6.48 1.00 -6.24
N ASN A 151 -6.01 0.18 -7.19
CA ASN A 151 -5.51 -1.17 -6.93
C ASN A 151 -4.35 -1.15 -5.91
N TRP A 152 -3.39 -0.25 -6.11
CA TRP A 152 -2.27 -0.08 -5.18
C TRP A 152 -2.74 0.41 -3.82
N GLY A 153 -3.70 1.33 -3.75
CA GLY A 153 -4.26 1.82 -2.49
C GLY A 153 -4.89 0.69 -1.66
N TRP A 154 -5.66 -0.19 -2.29
CA TRP A 154 -6.21 -1.38 -1.62
C TRP A 154 -5.15 -2.40 -1.24
N PHE A 155 -4.13 -2.61 -2.07
CA PHE A 155 -3.02 -3.46 -1.73
C PHE A 155 -2.30 -2.96 -0.46
N TRP A 156 -2.02 -1.66 -0.36
CA TRP A 156 -1.35 -1.08 0.82
C TRP A 156 -2.19 -1.10 2.08
N VAL A 157 -3.51 -0.94 1.97
CA VAL A 157 -4.45 -1.12 3.09
C VAL A 157 -4.29 -2.51 3.69
N LEU A 158 -4.28 -3.56 2.86
CA LEU A 158 -4.14 -4.94 3.33
C LEU A 158 -2.75 -5.19 3.94
N VAL A 159 -1.69 -4.64 3.34
CA VAL A 159 -0.32 -4.75 3.88
C VAL A 159 -0.21 -4.14 5.28
N GLU A 160 -0.69 -2.91 5.48
CA GLU A 160 -0.65 -2.29 6.81
C GLU A 160 -1.57 -3.00 7.81
N SER A 161 -2.78 -3.42 7.38
CA SER A 161 -3.70 -4.16 8.24
C SER A 161 -3.08 -5.47 8.73
N SER A 162 -2.53 -6.28 7.83
CA SER A 162 -1.89 -7.56 8.16
C SER A 162 -0.71 -7.37 9.12
N PHE A 163 0.07 -6.31 8.95
CA PHE A 163 1.18 -5.99 9.85
C PHE A 163 0.70 -5.62 11.26
N LEU A 164 -0.33 -4.77 11.39
CA LEU A 164 -0.92 -4.41 12.68
C LEU A 164 -1.57 -5.62 13.39
N LEU A 165 -2.26 -6.46 12.62
CA LEU A 165 -2.81 -7.72 13.13
C LEU A 165 -1.70 -8.67 13.59
N LEU A 166 -0.57 -8.74 12.87
CA LEU A 166 0.57 -9.57 13.26
C LEU A 166 1.18 -9.11 14.59
N ILE A 167 1.35 -7.81 14.80
CA ILE A 167 1.77 -7.27 16.11
C ILE A 167 0.80 -7.70 17.20
N THR A 168 -0.50 -7.62 16.93
CA THR A 168 -1.55 -8.01 17.88
C THR A 168 -1.52 -9.52 18.17
N VAL A 169 -1.25 -10.36 17.17
CA VAL A 169 -1.04 -11.81 17.33
C VAL A 169 0.12 -12.08 18.26
N ILE A 170 1.25 -11.38 18.09
CA ILE A 170 2.43 -11.53 18.96
C ILE A 170 2.05 -11.20 20.41
N ILE A 171 1.32 -10.12 20.64
CA ILE A 171 0.83 -9.75 21.98
C ILE A 171 -0.07 -10.85 22.57
N PHE A 172 -1.02 -11.38 21.80
CA PHE A 172 -1.87 -12.49 22.28
C PHE A 172 -1.08 -13.75 22.59
N ALA A 173 -0.07 -14.08 21.78
CA ALA A 173 0.80 -15.23 22.01
C ALA A 173 1.60 -15.08 23.31
N CYS A 174 2.16 -13.89 23.58
CA CYS A 174 2.83 -13.57 24.84
C CYS A 174 1.90 -13.69 26.05
N MET A 175 0.61 -13.37 25.88
CA MET A 175 -0.42 -13.55 26.90
C MET A 175 -1.01 -14.98 26.96
N GLN A 176 -0.50 -15.90 26.15
CA GLN A 176 -0.99 -17.28 26.02
C GLN A 176 -2.47 -17.41 25.62
N LYS A 177 -3.00 -16.42 24.89
CA LYS A 177 -4.40 -16.37 24.42
C LYS A 177 -4.55 -17.01 23.04
N TRP A 178 -4.28 -18.31 22.94
CA TRP A 178 -4.20 -19.05 21.67
C TRP A 178 -5.47 -19.03 20.82
N ASN A 179 -6.66 -18.97 21.43
CA ASN A 179 -7.91 -18.83 20.66
C ASN A 179 -7.93 -17.53 19.83
N TYR A 180 -7.42 -16.43 20.40
CA TYR A 180 -7.31 -15.16 19.69
C TYR A 180 -6.20 -15.19 18.65
N VAL A 181 -5.06 -15.83 18.95
CA VAL A 181 -3.96 -16.05 17.99
C VAL A 181 -4.48 -16.74 16.74
N THR A 182 -5.16 -17.89 16.89
CA THR A 182 -5.69 -18.65 15.75
C THR A 182 -6.70 -17.82 14.96
N GLY A 183 -7.63 -17.13 15.63
CA GLY A 183 -8.61 -16.28 14.97
C GLY A 183 -7.97 -15.17 14.13
N PHE A 184 -6.99 -14.46 14.68
CA PHE A 184 -6.28 -13.40 13.95
C PHE A 184 -5.41 -13.94 12.82
N LEU A 185 -4.74 -15.09 13.01
CA LEU A 185 -3.99 -15.73 11.93
C LEU A 185 -4.89 -16.11 10.75
N CYS A 186 -6.12 -16.60 11.01
CA CYS A 186 -7.10 -16.84 9.95
C CYS A 186 -7.48 -15.56 9.19
N VAL A 187 -7.65 -14.43 9.90
CA VAL A 187 -7.93 -13.13 9.26
C VAL A 187 -6.73 -12.67 8.42
N ILE A 188 -5.51 -12.77 8.94
CA ILE A 188 -4.28 -12.43 8.19
C ILE A 188 -4.17 -13.30 6.94
N LEU A 189 -4.44 -14.61 7.03
CA LEU A 189 -4.42 -15.50 5.86
C LEU A 189 -5.46 -15.08 4.81
N ALA A 190 -6.65 -14.66 5.23
CA ALA A 190 -7.66 -14.12 4.32
C ALA A 190 -7.19 -12.81 3.67
N GLU A 191 -6.60 -11.88 4.44
CA GLU A 191 -6.02 -10.65 3.90
C GLU A 191 -4.87 -10.94 2.92
N VAL A 192 -4.02 -11.94 3.20
CA VAL A 192 -2.96 -12.38 2.28
C VAL A 192 -3.55 -12.89 0.97
N ALA A 193 -4.62 -13.68 1.00
CA ALA A 193 -5.31 -14.11 -0.21
C ALA A 193 -5.85 -12.91 -1.02
N LEU A 194 -6.44 -11.92 -0.34
CA LEU A 194 -6.88 -10.67 -0.97
C LEU A 194 -5.71 -9.85 -1.52
N MET A 195 -4.57 -9.80 -0.82
CA MET A 195 -3.35 -9.13 -1.31
C MET A 195 -2.84 -9.76 -2.59
N LEU A 196 -2.89 -11.09 -2.71
CA LEU A 196 -2.50 -11.78 -3.95
C LEU A 196 -3.44 -11.43 -5.11
N ILE A 197 -4.75 -11.35 -4.86
CA ILE A 197 -5.73 -10.90 -5.86
C ILE A 197 -5.42 -9.45 -6.29
N GLN A 198 -5.15 -8.56 -5.32
CA GLN A 198 -4.83 -7.17 -5.62
C GLN A 198 -3.47 -7.00 -6.31
N ALA A 199 -2.49 -7.85 -5.99
CA ALA A 199 -1.21 -7.87 -6.70
C ALA A 199 -1.42 -8.22 -8.18
N LEU A 200 -2.30 -9.19 -8.48
CA LEU A 200 -2.66 -9.50 -9.86
C LEU A 200 -3.39 -8.32 -10.54
N ALA A 201 -4.25 -7.60 -9.84
CA ALA A 201 -4.90 -6.40 -10.37
C ALA A 201 -3.89 -5.28 -10.68
N CYS A 202 -2.91 -5.06 -9.80
CA CYS A 202 -1.79 -4.15 -10.04
C CYS A 202 -1.01 -4.56 -11.30
N ILE A 203 -0.70 -5.84 -11.46
CA ILE A 203 0.03 -6.35 -12.62
C ILE A 203 -0.78 -6.15 -13.91
N ARG A 204 -2.07 -6.47 -13.90
CA ARG A 204 -2.96 -6.31 -15.06
C ARG A 204 -3.11 -4.86 -15.49
N SER A 205 -3.05 -3.92 -14.54
CA SER A 205 -3.18 -2.48 -14.81
C SER A 205 -1.87 -1.82 -15.29
N ALA A 206 -0.71 -2.45 -15.10
CA ALA A 206 0.56 -1.93 -15.61
C ALA A 206 0.69 -2.03 -17.15
N LYS A 207 0.25 -3.16 -17.75
CA LYS A 207 0.40 -3.40 -19.19
C LYS A 207 -0.31 -2.35 -20.07
N PRO A 208 -1.57 -1.97 -19.81
CA PRO A 208 -2.23 -0.90 -20.56
C PRO A 208 -1.51 0.45 -20.47
N GLN A 209 -0.95 0.81 -19.31
CA GLN A 209 -0.18 2.05 -19.15
C GLN A 209 1.09 2.01 -19.98
N VAL A 210 1.86 0.92 -19.92
CA VAL A 210 3.06 0.73 -20.77
C VAL A 210 2.71 0.87 -22.25
N ASN A 211 1.62 0.23 -22.69
CA ASN A 211 1.18 0.32 -24.08
C ASN A 211 0.77 1.74 -24.47
N ALA A 212 0.07 2.46 -23.59
CA ALA A 212 -0.35 3.85 -23.82
C ALA A 212 0.83 4.83 -23.85
N ILE A 213 1.89 4.57 -23.08
CA ILE A 213 3.13 5.35 -23.14
C ILE A 213 3.86 5.09 -24.48
N LEU A 214 3.89 3.83 -24.94
CA LEU A 214 4.63 3.43 -26.14
C LEU A 214 3.88 3.65 -27.46
N SER A 215 2.57 3.92 -27.42
CA SER A 215 1.76 4.18 -28.63
C SER A 215 2.13 5.50 -29.29
N ASP A 216 2.75 6.41 -28.55
CA ASP A 216 3.25 7.68 -29.02
C ASP A 216 4.71 7.57 -29.49
N PRO A 217 4.99 7.85 -30.78
CA PRO A 217 6.34 7.76 -31.32
C PRO A 217 7.37 8.68 -30.66
N GLU A 218 6.96 9.87 -30.22
CA GLU A 218 7.86 10.84 -29.59
C GLU A 218 8.30 10.33 -28.21
N ARG A 219 7.33 9.94 -27.38
CA ARG A 219 7.60 9.34 -26.06
C ARG A 219 8.44 8.07 -26.18
N LYS A 220 8.10 7.20 -27.13
CA LYS A 220 8.86 5.98 -27.42
C LYS A 220 10.32 6.28 -27.76
N ASN A 221 10.58 7.29 -28.59
CA ASN A 221 11.94 7.70 -28.95
C ASN A 221 12.72 8.29 -27.78
N THR A 222 12.07 9.09 -26.94
CA THR A 222 12.67 9.64 -25.70
C THR A 222 13.07 8.52 -24.73
N ILE A 223 12.17 7.56 -24.51
CA ILE A 223 12.44 6.39 -23.67
C ILE A 223 13.57 5.53 -24.25
N ARG A 224 13.61 5.35 -25.58
CA ARG A 224 14.68 4.61 -26.27
C ARG A 224 16.05 5.26 -26.03
N LYS A 225 16.14 6.60 -26.17
CA LYS A 225 17.37 7.36 -25.93
C LYS A 225 17.85 7.18 -24.48
N TYR A 226 16.93 7.28 -23.52
CA TYR A 226 17.25 7.06 -22.10
C TYR A 226 17.80 5.65 -21.83
N PHE A 227 17.15 4.59 -22.31
CA PHE A 227 17.64 3.23 -22.05
C PHE A 227 18.93 2.87 -22.80
N ASN A 228 19.21 3.53 -23.93
CA ASN A 228 20.48 3.40 -24.64
C ASN A 228 21.64 4.11 -23.92
N SER A 229 21.37 5.13 -23.10
CA SER A 229 22.40 5.82 -22.31
C SER A 229 22.78 5.11 -21.00
N LEU A 230 22.00 4.10 -20.59
CA LEU A 230 22.33 3.21 -19.47
C LEU A 230 23.31 2.10 -19.89
#